data_AF-X1RM33-F1
#
_entry.id   AF-X1RM33-F1
#
_cell.length_a   1.000
_cell.length_b   1.000
_cell.length_c   1.000
_cell.angle_alpha   90.00
_cell.angle_beta   90.00
_cell.angle_gamma   90.00
#
_symmetry.space_group_name_H-M   'P 1'
#
loop_
_entity.id
_entity.type
_entity.pdbx_description
1 polymer ?
#
loop_
_entity_poly.entity_id
_entity_poly.type
_entity_poly.pdbx_seq_one_letter_code
_entity_poly.pdbx_strand_id
1 'polypeptide(L)'
;MDTKHTNTKDIEDKIREIIRFIGDDPDREGLRETPKRMVKSWEELFSGYKGNPKDILRTFTEGTCNEMVILKDVDFYSTCEHHGLSFSGKISLG
;
A
#
# COMPACT_ATOMS: atom_id res chain seq x y z
N MET A 1 16.32 -5.22 -7.10
CA MET A 1 16.17 -4.09 -8.05
C MET A 1 16.53 -2.84 -7.27
N ASP A 2 17.64 -2.20 -7.61
CA ASP A 2 18.09 -0.96 -6.96
C ASP A 2 17.24 0.21 -7.46
N THR A 3 16.02 0.35 -6.93
CA THR A 3 15.21 1.53 -7.15
C THR A 3 15.78 2.65 -6.29
N LYS A 4 16.49 3.59 -6.90
CA LYS A 4 16.94 4.83 -6.25
C LYS A 4 15.73 5.48 -5.56
N HIS A 5 15.80 5.66 -4.24
CA HIS A 5 14.78 6.38 -3.49
C HIS A 5 14.82 7.84 -3.93
N THR A 6 13.78 8.26 -4.66
CA THR A 6 13.57 9.68 -5.01
C THR A 6 13.25 10.46 -3.75
N ASN A 7 13.70 11.71 -3.68
CA ASN A 7 13.43 12.61 -2.55
C ASN A 7 11.91 12.82 -2.42
N THR A 8 11.36 12.74 -1.21
CA THR A 8 9.93 12.99 -0.92
C THR A 8 9.41 14.26 -1.59
N LYS A 9 10.20 15.34 -1.58
CA LYS A 9 9.82 16.61 -2.19
C LYS A 9 9.65 16.50 -3.72
N ASP A 10 10.50 15.73 -4.38
CA ASP A 10 10.40 15.49 -5.82
C ASP A 10 9.09 14.77 -6.17
N ILE A 11 8.70 13.78 -5.37
CA ILE A 11 7.42 13.07 -5.56
C ILE A 11 6.22 13.99 -5.30
N GLU A 12 6.27 14.84 -4.26
CA GLU A 12 5.22 15.82 -4.01
C GLU A 12 5.04 16.79 -5.20
N ASP A 13 6.14 17.27 -5.78
CA ASP A 13 6.10 18.12 -6.97
C ASP A 13 5.51 17.38 -8.18
N LYS A 14 5.80 16.09 -8.35
CA LYS A 14 5.16 15.24 -9.38
C LYS A 14 3.67 15.04 -9.16
N ILE A 15 3.22 14.90 -7.91
CA ILE A 15 1.79 14.83 -7.61
C ILE A 15 1.09 16.15 -7.95
N ARG A 16 1.74 17.30 -7.71
CA ARG A 16 1.21 18.60 -8.15
C ARG A 16 1.09 18.69 -9.68
N GLU A 17 2.05 18.13 -10.43
CA GLU A 17 1.94 18.01 -11.90
C GLU A 17 0.74 17.14 -12.31
N ILE A 18 0.50 16.01 -11.64
CA ILE A 18 -0.69 15.15 -11.90
C ILE A 18 -1.99 15.89 -11.64
N ILE A 19 -2.08 16.64 -10.53
CA ILE A 19 -3.27 17.45 -10.19
C ILE A 19 -3.57 18.47 -11.30
N ARG A 20 -2.55 19.14 -11.81
CA ARG A 20 -2.71 20.06 -12.96
C ARG A 20 -3.13 19.33 -14.22
N PHE A 21 -2.55 18.16 -14.48
CA PHE A 21 -2.86 17.34 -15.65
C PHE A 21 -4.34 16.92 -15.69
N ILE A 22 -4.93 16.58 -14.54
CA ILE A 22 -6.36 16.25 -14.45
C ILE A 22 -7.28 17.49 -14.47
N GLY A 23 -6.72 18.70 -14.54
CA GLY A 23 -7.46 19.96 -14.68
C GLY A 23 -7.87 20.63 -13.36
N ASP A 24 -7.28 20.26 -12.22
CA ASP A 24 -7.53 20.89 -10.92
C ASP A 24 -6.34 21.79 -10.50
N ASP A 25 -6.57 22.69 -9.54
CA ASP A 25 -5.56 23.63 -9.02
C ASP A 25 -4.85 23.05 -7.77
N PRO A 26 -3.55 22.70 -7.83
CA PRO A 26 -2.84 22.17 -6.67
C PRO A 26 -2.66 23.17 -5.53
N ASP A 27 -2.91 24.46 -5.75
CA ASP A 27 -2.77 25.53 -4.75
C ASP A 27 -4.08 25.92 -4.06
N ARG A 28 -5.22 25.35 -4.48
CA ARG A 28 -6.50 25.56 -3.78
C ARG A 28 -6.45 24.96 -2.37
N GLU A 29 -7.20 25.56 -1.45
CA GLU A 29 -7.20 25.23 -0.01
C GLU A 29 -7.25 23.72 0.27
N GLY A 30 -8.15 22.99 -0.40
CA GLY A 30 -8.33 21.54 -0.20
C GLY A 30 -7.19 20.65 -0.73
N LEU A 31 -6.39 21.15 -1.68
CA LEU A 31 -5.34 20.36 -2.36
C LEU A 31 -3.92 20.70 -1.97
N ARG A 32 -3.69 21.84 -1.31
CA ARG A 32 -2.35 22.29 -0.93
C ARG A 32 -1.53 21.21 -0.20
N GLU A 33 -2.18 20.47 0.70
CA GLU A 33 -1.56 19.38 1.47
C GLU A 33 -1.77 17.99 0.84
N THR A 34 -2.50 17.88 -0.28
CA THR A 34 -2.76 16.59 -0.97
C THR A 34 -1.47 15.87 -1.38
N PRO A 35 -0.44 16.53 -1.98
CA PRO A 35 0.80 15.85 -2.35
C PRO A 35 1.45 15.11 -1.18
N LYS A 36 1.59 15.80 -0.05
CA LYS A 36 2.15 15.23 1.17
C LYS A 36 1.31 14.06 1.71
N ARG A 37 -0.02 14.19 1.72
CA ARG A 37 -0.92 13.11 2.15
C ARG A 37 -0.83 11.89 1.24
N MET A 38 -0.70 12.09 -0.07
CA MET A 38 -0.56 11.01 -1.04
C MET A 38 0.75 10.25 -0.87
N VAL A 39 1.88 10.96 -0.69
CA VAL A 39 3.17 10.29 -0.40
C VAL A 39 3.07 9.43 0.86
N LYS A 40 2.53 9.99 1.95
CA LYS A 40 2.34 9.25 3.19
C LYS A 40 1.46 8.01 3.00
N SER A 41 0.39 8.12 2.21
CA SER A 41 -0.48 6.98 1.89
C SER A 41 0.25 5.90 1.10
N TRP A 42 1.09 6.29 0.12
CA TRP A 42 1.89 5.33 -0.65
C TRP A 42 2.96 4.64 0.19
N GLU A 43 3.57 5.33 1.15
CA GLU A 43 4.50 4.71 2.10
C GLU A 43 3.83 3.58 2.89
N GLU A 44 2.55 3.73 3.24
CA GLU A 44 1.77 2.71 3.94
C GLU A 44 1.31 1.59 3.01
N LEU A 45 0.64 1.93 1.91
CA LEU A 45 0.08 0.96 0.94
C LEU A 45 1.15 0.06 0.34
N PHE A 46 2.36 0.58 0.13
CA PHE A 46 3.47 -0.14 -0.48
C PHE A 46 4.56 -0.54 0.54
N SER A 47 4.28 -0.40 1.84
CA SER A 47 5.21 -0.77 2.93
C SER A 47 5.66 -2.23 2.85
N GLY A 48 4.82 -3.11 2.31
CA GLY A 48 5.11 -4.54 2.11
C GLY A 48 6.38 -4.81 1.31
N TYR A 49 6.78 -3.95 0.37
CA TYR A 49 8.04 -4.12 -0.38
C TYR A 49 9.29 -3.95 0.48
N LYS A 50 9.19 -3.21 1.59
CA LYS A 50 10.29 -3.00 2.55
C LYS A 50 10.27 -4.03 3.69
N GLY A 51 9.16 -4.74 3.87
CA GLY A 51 8.98 -5.72 4.94
C GLY A 51 9.58 -7.09 4.60
N ASN A 52 10.13 -7.76 5.61
CA ASN A 52 10.55 -9.16 5.50
C ASN A 52 9.48 -10.05 6.17
N PRO A 53 8.88 -11.02 5.45
CA PRO A 53 7.87 -11.92 6.03
C PRO A 53 8.36 -12.64 7.30
N LYS A 54 9.67 -12.91 7.42
CA LYS A 54 10.22 -13.58 8.61
C LYS A 54 10.06 -12.77 9.89
N ASP A 55 10.00 -11.44 9.79
CA ASP A 55 9.93 -10.56 10.96
C ASP A 55 8.51 -10.50 11.54
N ILE A 56 7.49 -10.89 10.75
CA ILE A 56 6.08 -10.90 11.15
C ILE A 56 5.53 -12.30 11.48
N LEU A 57 6.24 -13.36 11.07
CA LEU A 57 5.83 -14.73 11.30
C LEU A 57 6.16 -15.17 12.73
N ARG A 58 5.18 -15.74 13.43
CA ARG A 58 5.36 -16.44 14.70
C ARG A 58 4.79 -17.85 14.57
N THR A 59 5.58 -18.85 14.95
CA THR A 59 5.15 -20.25 14.98
C THR A 59 4.90 -20.70 16.42
N PHE A 60 3.97 -21.63 16.58
CA PHE A 60 3.67 -22.30 17.84
C PHE A 60 3.81 -23.80 17.64
N THR A 61 4.41 -24.50 18.60
CA THR A 61 4.73 -25.94 18.51
C THR A 61 3.81 -26.82 19.37
N GLU A 62 2.91 -26.22 20.15
CA GLU A 62 1.97 -26.94 21.02
C GLU A 62 0.62 -27.17 20.31
N GLY A 63 0.05 -28.37 20.46
CA GLY A 63 -1.29 -28.70 19.94
C GLY A 63 -1.32 -29.13 18.47
N THR A 64 -0.62 -30.22 18.13
CA THR A 64 -0.71 -30.85 16.80
C THR A 64 -2.16 -31.17 16.44
N CYS A 65 -2.67 -30.53 15.38
CA CYS A 65 -3.96 -30.85 14.77
C CYS A 65 -3.72 -31.64 13.48
N ASN A 66 -4.30 -32.84 13.38
CA ASN A 66 -4.22 -33.68 12.18
C ASN A 66 -5.44 -33.48 11.24
N GLU A 67 -6.22 -32.44 11.47
CA GLU A 67 -7.38 -32.05 10.67
C GLU A 67 -7.10 -30.74 9.92
N MET A 68 -7.85 -30.48 8.84
CA MET A 68 -7.71 -29.24 8.07
C MET A 68 -8.11 -28.03 8.92
N VAL A 69 -7.24 -27.02 8.97
CA VAL A 69 -7.50 -25.74 9.62
C VAL A 69 -7.76 -24.71 8.53
N ILE A 70 -8.92 -24.05 8.55
CA ILE A 70 -9.27 -23.04 7.56
C ILE A 70 -9.49 -21.69 8.25
N LEU A 71 -8.77 -20.67 7.80
CA LEU A 71 -9.05 -19.27 8.11
C LEU A 71 -9.78 -18.64 6.93
N LYS A 72 -11.06 -18.31 7.09
CA LYS A 72 -11.91 -17.76 6.02
C LYS A 72 -12.19 -16.28 6.19
N ASP A 73 -12.56 -15.65 5.09
CA ASP A 73 -13.10 -14.29 5.04
C ASP A 73 -12.21 -13.19 5.64
N VAL A 74 -10.88 -13.35 5.51
CA VAL A 74 -9.91 -12.32 5.88
C VAL A 74 -10.00 -11.16 4.89
N ASP A 75 -10.29 -9.96 5.39
CA ASP A 75 -10.29 -8.75 4.56
C ASP A 75 -8.89 -8.45 4.04
N PHE A 76 -8.80 -8.15 2.75
CA PHE A 76 -7.58 -7.64 2.15
C PHE A 76 -7.85 -6.45 1.24
N TYR A 77 -6.86 -5.58 1.16
CA TYR A 77 -6.83 -4.39 0.33
C TYR A 77 -5.48 -4.36 -0.37
N SER A 78 -5.49 -4.05 -1.67
CA SER A 78 -4.28 -3.97 -2.47
C SER A 78 -4.47 -2.99 -3.63
N THR A 79 -3.43 -2.80 -4.43
CA THR A 79 -3.38 -1.87 -5.56
C THR A 79 -2.99 -2.62 -6.83
N CYS A 80 -3.79 -2.50 -7.88
CA CYS A 80 -3.50 -3.10 -9.18
C CYS A 80 -2.35 -2.35 -9.85
N GLU A 81 -1.25 -3.03 -10.14
CA GLU A 81 -0.04 -2.43 -10.72
C GLU A 81 -0.25 -1.85 -12.13
N HIS A 82 -1.20 -2.36 -12.90
CA HIS A 82 -1.46 -1.89 -14.27
C HIS A 82 -2.15 -0.51 -14.31
N HIS A 83 -2.95 -0.20 -13.29
CA HIS A 83 -3.83 0.99 -13.32
C HIS A 83 -3.62 1.91 -12.11
N GLY A 84 -2.91 1.45 -11.07
CA GLY A 84 -2.78 2.16 -9.80
C GLY A 84 -4.08 2.27 -8.99
N LEU A 85 -5.11 1.48 -9.36
CA LEU A 85 -6.40 1.47 -8.68
C LEU A 85 -6.44 0.44 -7.56
N SER A 86 -7.15 0.77 -6.48
CA SER A 86 -7.37 -0.17 -5.39
C SER A 86 -8.27 -1.33 -5.82
N PHE A 87 -8.00 -2.51 -5.27
CA PHE A 87 -8.92 -3.63 -5.28
C PHE A 87 -8.94 -4.27 -3.90
N SER A 88 -10.09 -4.82 -3.52
CA SER A 88 -10.31 -5.38 -2.19
C SER A 88 -11.17 -6.63 -2.28
N GLY A 89 -11.08 -7.48 -1.27
CA GLY A 89 -11.90 -8.69 -1.20
C GLY A 89 -11.66 -9.49 0.06
N LYS A 90 -11.97 -10.79 -0.04
CA LYS A 90 -11.81 -11.76 1.02
C LYS A 90 -10.79 -12.83 0.62
N ILE A 91 -9.88 -13.16 1.52
CA ILE A 91 -8.94 -14.28 1.39
C ILE A 91 -9.39 -15.39 2.33
N SER A 92 -9.35 -16.63 1.84
CA SER A 92 -9.48 -17.83 2.65
C SER A 92 -8.21 -18.67 2.51
N LEU A 93 -7.65 -19.10 3.63
CA LEU A 93 -6.44 -19.92 3.75
C LEU A 93 -6.85 -21.27 4.35
N GLY A 94 -6.38 -22.37 3.79
CA GLY A 94 -6.64 -23.73 4.26
C GLY A 94 -5.45 -24.64 4.06
#